data_AF-A0A975GQ55-F1
#
_entry.id   AF-A0A975GQ55-F1
#
_cell.length_a   1.000
_cell.length_b   1.000
_cell.length_c   1.000
_cell.angle_alpha   90.00
_cell.angle_beta   90.00
_cell.angle_gamma   90.00
#
_symmetry.space_group_name_H-M   'P 1'
#
loop_
_entity.id
_entity.type
_entity.pdbx_description
1 polymer ?
#
loop_
_entity_poly.entity_id
_entity_poly.type
_entity_poly.pdbx_seq_one_letter_code
_entity_poly.pdbx_strand_id
1 'polypeptide(L)' 'MTDLSPDLKHRSAFGETPEEALKEMPRAKAAWPEAAISESRPVPRPCFRPAIYQAA' A
#
# COMPACT_ATOMS: atom_id res chain seq x y z
N MET A 1 6.61 10.17 6.29
CA MET A 1 5.68 9.10 6.77
C MET A 1 4.39 9.25 5.99
N THR A 2 4.44 9.00 4.68
CA THR A 2 3.34 9.26 3.76
C THR A 2 2.82 7.91 3.31
N ASP A 3 1.59 7.62 3.72
CA ASP A 3 0.96 6.33 3.50
C ASP A 3 0.57 6.19 2.02
N LEU A 4 1.33 5.37 1.27
CA LEU A 4 1.13 5.05 -0.16
C LEU A 4 -0.13 4.21 -0.45
N SER A 5 -0.96 3.93 0.56
CA SER A 5 -1.86 2.76 0.52
C SER A 5 -2.98 2.78 -0.52
N PRO A 6 -3.34 3.89 -1.18
CA PRO A 6 -4.29 3.83 -2.30
C PRO A 6 -3.64 3.69 -3.68
N ASP A 7 -2.35 3.96 -3.80
CA ASP A 7 -1.65 4.04 -5.10
C ASP A 7 -1.16 2.67 -5.59
N LEU A 8 -1.13 1.68 -4.70
CA LEU A 8 -0.53 0.38 -4.96
C LEU A 8 -1.62 -0.63 -5.26
N LYS A 9 -1.89 -0.80 -6.56
CA LYS A 9 -2.86 -1.75 -7.08
C LYS A 9 -2.52 -3.16 -6.58
N HIS A 10 -3.52 -3.86 -6.05
CA HIS A 10 -3.45 -5.25 -5.59
C HIS A 10 -2.63 -5.52 -4.32
N ARG A 11 -2.37 -4.51 -3.48
CA ARG A 11 -1.82 -4.76 -2.14
C ARG A 11 -2.93 -5.23 -1.20
N SER A 12 -2.91 -6.52 -0.87
CA SER A 12 -3.82 -7.14 0.11
C SER A 12 -3.02 -7.62 1.32
N ALA A 13 -3.65 -7.62 2.50
CA ALA A 13 -3.14 -8.25 3.70
C ALA A 13 -4.09 -9.38 4.12
N PHE A 14 -3.56 -10.42 4.74
CA PHE A 14 -4.28 -11.64 5.09
C PHE A 14 -4.29 -11.84 6.61
N GLY A 15 -5.34 -12.48 7.12
CA GLY A 15 -5.51 -12.81 8.53
C GLY A 15 -6.84 -13.54 8.73
N GLU A 16 -6.97 -14.31 9.80
CA GLU A 16 -8.23 -14.99 10.14
C GLU A 16 -9.24 -14.00 10.72
N THR A 17 -8.72 -12.91 11.30
CA THR A 17 -9.48 -11.76 11.78
C THR A 17 -9.08 -10.46 11.07
N PRO A 18 -9.97 -9.45 11.03
CA PRO A 18 -9.62 -8.12 10.54
C PRO A 18 -8.39 -7.54 11.25
N GLU A 19 -8.25 -7.77 12.55
CA GLU A 19 -7.12 -7.31 13.37
C GLU A 19 -5.80 -7.93 12.93
N GLU A 20 -5.80 -9.22 12.58
CA GLU A 20 -4.62 -9.90 12.04
C GLU A 20 -4.26 -9.41 10.64
N ALA A 21 -5.26 -9.20 9.78
CA ALA A 21 -5.03 -8.61 8.46
C ALA A 21 -4.42 -7.19 8.57
N LEU A 22 -4.84 -6.41 9.56
CA LEU A 22 -4.24 -5.10 9.85
C LEU A 22 -2.78 -5.22 10.34
N LYS A 23 -2.46 -6.22 11.16
CA LYS A 23 -1.08 -6.48 11.61
C LYS A 23 -0.16 -6.91 10.47
N GLU A 24 -0.68 -7.56 9.45
CA GLU A 24 0.07 -7.94 8.24
C GLU A 24 0.27 -6.78 7.26
N MET A 25 -0.51 -5.70 7.38
CA MET A 25 -0.44 -4.56 6.47
C MET A 25 0.97 -3.94 6.37
N PRO A 26 1.72 -3.66 7.45
CA PRO A 26 3.08 -3.14 7.36
C PRO A 26 4.04 -4.05 6.58
N ARG A 27 3.87 -5.37 6.69
CA ARG A 27 4.68 -6.37 5.97
C ARG A 27 4.35 -6.35 4.48
N ALA A 28 3.07 -6.37 4.13
CA ALA A 28 2.62 -6.19 2.76
C ALA A 28 3.08 -4.84 2.17
N LYS A 29 3.20 -3.81 3.00
CA LYS A 29 3.72 -2.50 2.59
C LYS A 29 5.19 -2.53 2.18
N ALA A 30 6.00 -3.31 2.88
CA ALA A 30 7.42 -3.48 2.59
C ALA A 30 7.69 -4.46 1.44
N ALA A 31 6.91 -5.54 1.33
CA ALA A 31 7.17 -6.62 0.36
C ALA A 31 6.73 -6.30 -1.08
N TRP A 32 5.70 -5.46 -1.26
CA TRP A 32 5.13 -5.22 -2.59
C TRP A 32 6.11 -4.56 -3.60
N PRO A 33 6.94 -3.57 -3.24
CA PRO A 33 7.92 -3.00 -4.17
C PRO A 33 8.93 -4.03 -4.66
N GLU A 34 9.38 -4.92 -3.77
CA GLU A 34 10.29 -6.02 -4.11
C GLU A 34 9.65 -6.98 -5.12
N ALA A 35 8.39 -7.36 -4.87
CA ALA A 35 7.61 -8.17 -5.80
C ALA A 35 7.38 -7.47 -7.15
N ALA A 36 7.05 -6.18 -7.15
CA ALA A 36 6.85 -5.40 -8.37
C ALA A 36 8.15 -5.31 -9.20
N ILE A 37 9.30 -5.12 -8.55
CA ILE A 37 10.61 -5.11 -9.21
C ILE A 37 10.93 -6.48 -9.80
N SER A 38 10.70 -7.56 -9.04
CA SER A 38 10.87 -8.95 -9.52
C SER A 38 10.01 -9.26 -10.74
N GLU A 39 8.77 -8.76 -10.77
CA GLU A 39 7.85 -8.94 -11.89
C GLU A 39 8.06 -7.92 -13.03
N SER A 40 9.09 -7.07 -12.96
CA SER A 40 9.33 -5.96 -13.91
C SER A 40 8.12 -5.03 -14.07
N ARG A 41 7.33 -4.85 -13.02
CA ARG A 41 6.16 -3.98 -12.99
C ARG A 41 6.56 -2.58 -12.55
N PRO A 42 6.03 -1.53 -13.20
CA PRO A 42 6.33 -0.16 -12.82
C PRO A 42 5.76 0.14 -11.43
N VAL A 43 6.61 0.63 -10.53
CA VAL A 43 6.19 1.14 -9.22
C VAL A 43 5.49 2.49 -9.42
N PRO A 44 4.19 2.62 -9.08
CA PRO A 44 3.47 3.87 -9.26
C PRO A 44 4.01 4.93 -8.30
N ARG A 45 4.06 6.17 -8.76
CA ARG A 45 4.36 7.30 -7.87
C ARG A 45 3.20 7.51 -6.90
N PRO A 46 3.46 7.95 -5.66
CA PRO A 46 2.40 8.33 -4.73
C PRO A 46 1.57 9.46 -5.34
N CYS A 47 0.29 9.20 -5.56
CA CYS A 47 -0.67 10.13 -6.16
C CYS A 47 -1.86 10.36 -5.23
N PHE A 48 -2.00 9.58 -4.16
CA PHE A 48 -3.09 9.76 -3.21
C PHE A 48 -2.92 11.06 -2.42
N ARG A 49 -3.93 11.94 -2.56
CA ARG A 49 -4.02 13.21 -1.84
C ARG A 49 -5.36 13.24 -1.12
N PRO A 50 -5.43 12.93 0.19
CA PRO A 50 -6.67 13.01 0.96
C PRO A 50 -7.39 14.35 0.77
N ALA A 51 -8.73 14.33 0.66
CA ALA A 51 -9.53 15.52 0.44
C ALA A 51 -9.37 16.60 1.53
N ILE A 52 -9.02 16.19 2.77
CA ILE A 52 -8.69 17.09 3.88
C ILE A 52 -7.52 18.03 3.58
N TYR A 53 -6.63 17.67 2.65
CA TYR A 53 -5.51 18.50 2.21
C TYR A 53 -5.79 19.28 0.92
N GLN A 54 -6.98 19.11 0.32
CA GLN A 54 -7.38 19.78 -0.93
C GLN A 54 -8.25 21.02 -0.69
N ALA A 55 -8.80 21.19 0.51
CA ALA A 55 -9.71 22.28 0.88
C ALA A 55 -9.00 23.56 1.41
N ALA A 56 -7.71 23.73 1.09
CA ALA A 56 -6.90 24.89 1.50
C ALA A 56 -6.63 25.83 0.32
#